data_AF-F7S4Q6-F1
#
_entry.id   AF-F7S4Q6-F1
#
_cell.length_a   1.000
_cell.length_b   1.000
_cell.length_c   1.000
_cell.angle_alpha   90.00
_cell.angle_beta   90.00
_cell.angle_gamma   90.00
#
_symmetry.space_group_name_H-M   'P 1'
#
loop_
_entity.id
_entity.type
_entity.pdbx_description
1 polymer ?
#
loop_
_entity_poly.entity_id
_entity_poly.type
_entity_poly.pdbx_seq_one_letter_code
_entity_poly.pdbx_strand_id
1 'polypeptide(L)'
;MDQFGAMRLGGNAERASADQALTAQLFDKARRMVIAGAIDGNPSATPLLCARDGEDLVFAAHRASRLTALLSINPRAQAIVETDDPLFSLLLEVTGFCVELREAAARGRVLAALHGGAGPDDAAAREFACYRLRPTRLALVDRMATPRFAWQALPQNRRSDARLALDDLGGWMRLWIRTVRAPFFTAAIVPVLLGGAVARFAIARAGTGADWPWALFLWCIAGVLLAAAGTNLINDYGDHETGADEGNEVGGNPFTGGSRAIQLGMVAAWKVLLGSAICFGGTVAIGLHINAALAGHALAPTPLLGFGVIGCALGIMYTMGPFRLSYRGLGEVAVPLGFGPVIVLGTAYVLASAMHVPVPWLVGLLAALPVSVFVLLILWINQFQDAPADAAAGKRTWVVRLAETAGGDIDFRRPFRAYLALDAAGFGLIALLGLIGRADPALATRYAFLALLPLPLALVAARKGSLWVRRWRAAPGERARLPFELLGVNAITIGVHLATGLLLALAYLLAG
;
A
#
# COMPACT_ATOMS: atom_id res chain seq x y z
N MET A 1 -11.84 51.92 -7.33
CA MET A 1 -12.68 50.77 -6.94
C MET A 1 -11.75 49.60 -6.69
N ASP A 2 -11.33 49.45 -5.44
CA ASP A 2 -10.28 48.52 -5.02
C ASP A 2 -10.95 47.24 -4.49
N GLN A 3 -11.27 46.29 -5.38
CA GLN A 3 -12.02 45.07 -5.04
C GLN A 3 -11.15 43.90 -4.50
N PHE A 4 -9.87 44.16 -4.16
CA PHE A 4 -8.99 43.17 -3.53
C PHE A 4 -8.36 43.66 -2.21
N GLY A 5 -8.96 44.68 -1.57
CA GLY A 5 -8.55 45.14 -0.24
C GLY A 5 -8.81 44.07 0.83
N ALA A 6 -7.75 43.63 1.50
CA ALA A 6 -7.80 42.76 2.67
C ALA A 6 -8.82 43.27 3.70
N MET A 7 -9.90 42.51 3.92
CA MET A 7 -10.86 42.80 4.99
C MET A 7 -10.11 42.69 6.34
N ARG A 8 -10.07 43.79 7.10
CA ARG A 8 -9.49 43.87 8.44
C ARG A 8 -10.48 43.24 9.43
N LEU A 9 -9.96 42.58 10.48
CA LEU A 9 -10.75 42.09 11.62
C LEU A 9 -11.71 43.20 12.08
N GLY A 10 -12.97 42.89 12.40
CA GLY A 10 -13.96 43.87 12.87
C GLY A 10 -14.66 44.67 11.75
N GLY A 11 -16.00 44.67 11.75
CA GLY A 11 -16.82 45.46 10.83
C GLY A 11 -16.72 47.00 10.99
N ASN A 12 -15.85 47.49 11.89
CA ASN A 12 -15.54 48.90 12.12
C ASN A 12 -14.03 49.05 12.43
N ALA A 13 -13.38 50.08 11.89
CA ALA A 13 -11.92 50.29 11.95
C ALA A 13 -11.37 50.43 13.39
N GLU A 14 -12.18 50.92 14.34
CA GLU A 14 -11.80 51.04 15.75
C GLU A 14 -11.67 49.69 16.47
N ARG A 15 -12.49 48.69 16.09
CA ARG A 15 -12.38 47.33 16.66
C ARG A 15 -11.27 46.51 16.02
N ALA A 16 -10.85 46.87 14.80
CA ALA A 16 -9.88 46.09 14.05
C ALA A 16 -8.51 45.96 14.73
N SER A 17 -8.03 47.05 15.33
CA SER A 17 -6.76 47.04 16.08
C SER A 17 -6.87 46.23 17.37
N ALA A 18 -8.00 46.34 18.08
CA ALA A 18 -8.28 45.57 19.29
C ALA A 18 -8.40 44.06 19.00
N ASP A 19 -9.14 43.69 17.96
CA ASP A 19 -9.30 42.30 17.52
C ASP A 19 -7.96 41.70 17.03
N GLN A 20 -7.10 42.51 16.39
CA GLN A 20 -5.74 42.09 16.01
C GLN A 20 -4.86 41.83 17.23
N ALA A 21 -4.85 42.75 18.19
CA ALA A 21 -4.08 42.59 19.42
C ALA A 21 -4.55 41.38 20.22
N LEU A 22 -5.87 41.17 20.32
CA LEU A 22 -6.47 40.03 20.97
C LEU A 22 -6.16 38.71 20.24
N THR A 23 -6.26 38.70 18.91
CA THR A 23 -5.88 37.54 18.09
C THR A 23 -4.42 37.16 18.33
N ALA A 24 -3.50 38.12 18.30
CA ALA A 24 -2.08 37.89 18.57
C ALA A 24 -1.86 37.33 19.99
N GLN A 25 -2.55 37.89 20.98
CA GLN A 25 -2.47 37.44 22.38
C GLN A 25 -2.97 35.99 22.55
N LEU A 26 -4.10 35.63 21.93
CA LEU A 26 -4.62 34.27 21.96
C LEU A 26 -3.68 33.29 21.26
N PHE A 27 -3.09 33.71 20.15
CA PHE A 27 -2.13 32.91 19.40
C PHE A 27 -0.82 32.71 20.18
N ASP A 28 -0.36 33.71 20.94
CA ASP A 28 0.81 33.60 21.85
C ASP A 28 0.55 32.65 23.02
N LYS A 29 -0.69 32.63 23.52
CA LYS A 29 -1.11 31.75 24.61
C LYS A 29 -1.56 30.37 24.13
N ALA A 30 -1.46 30.06 22.84
CA ALA A 30 -1.88 28.78 22.29
C ALA A 30 -1.09 27.62 22.93
N ARG A 31 -1.79 26.81 23.75
CA ARG A 31 -1.25 25.61 24.38
C ARG A 31 -1.94 24.34 23.92
N ARG A 32 -3.22 24.45 23.57
CA ARG A 32 -4.07 23.36 23.12
C ARG A 32 -4.87 23.80 21.90
N MET A 33 -5.10 22.87 21.00
CA MET A 33 -6.01 23.08 19.89
C MET A 33 -6.72 21.78 19.51
N VAL A 34 -7.90 21.93 18.94
CA VAL A 34 -8.56 20.87 18.19
C VAL A 34 -8.27 21.10 16.72
N ILE A 35 -7.49 20.23 16.10
CA ILE A 35 -7.20 20.28 14.66
C ILE A 35 -8.07 19.28 13.91
N ALA A 36 -8.66 19.74 12.82
CA ALA A 36 -9.51 18.99 11.93
C ALA A 36 -8.96 18.99 10.50
N GLY A 37 -9.09 17.83 9.85
CA GLY A 37 -8.79 17.63 8.44
C GLY A 37 -9.79 16.65 7.83
N ALA A 38 -9.82 16.57 6.50
CA ALA A 38 -10.71 15.66 5.80
C ALA A 38 -10.05 15.10 4.54
N ILE A 39 -10.37 13.84 4.24
CA ILE A 39 -10.12 13.22 2.93
C ILE A 39 -11.44 12.64 2.47
N ASP A 40 -11.77 12.86 1.20
CA ASP A 40 -12.88 12.16 0.54
C ASP A 40 -14.24 12.31 1.26
N GLY A 41 -14.47 13.48 1.87
CA GLY A 41 -15.69 13.78 2.62
C GLY A 41 -15.76 13.17 4.02
N ASN A 42 -14.68 12.55 4.51
CA ASN A 42 -14.59 11.94 5.83
C ASN A 42 -13.73 12.80 6.77
N PRO A 43 -14.32 13.67 7.61
CA PRO A 43 -13.58 14.52 8.53
C PRO A 43 -13.06 13.74 9.74
N SER A 44 -11.96 14.22 10.32
CA SER A 44 -11.45 13.81 11.62
C SER A 44 -10.97 15.03 12.37
N ALA A 45 -11.28 15.10 13.66
CA ALA A 45 -10.78 16.14 14.57
C ALA A 45 -10.00 15.47 15.71
N THR A 46 -8.94 16.10 16.19
CA THR A 46 -8.11 15.56 17.28
C THR A 46 -7.63 16.71 18.17
N PRO A 47 -7.82 16.61 19.51
CA PRO A 47 -7.23 17.54 20.45
C PRO A 47 -5.73 17.26 20.57
N LEU A 48 -4.91 18.31 20.54
CA LEU A 48 -3.45 18.22 20.62
C LEU A 48 -2.88 19.39 21.41
N LEU A 49 -1.66 19.19 21.92
CA LEU A 49 -0.82 20.30 22.35
C LEU A 49 -0.30 21.05 21.12
N CYS A 50 -0.22 22.36 21.25
CA CYS A 50 0.38 23.23 20.25
C CYS A 50 1.28 24.27 20.90
N ALA A 51 2.17 24.84 20.09
CA ALA A 51 2.97 25.99 20.46
C ALA A 51 3.09 26.93 19.26
N ARG A 52 3.31 28.22 19.53
CA ARG A 52 3.59 29.21 18.50
C ARG A 52 5.06 29.11 18.04
N ASP A 53 5.28 29.21 16.73
CA ASP A 53 6.60 29.32 16.09
C ASP A 53 6.53 30.42 15.00
N GLY A 54 6.85 31.66 15.38
CA GLY A 54 6.71 32.83 14.51
C GLY A 54 5.23 33.13 14.19
N GLU A 55 4.86 33.06 12.91
CA GLU A 55 3.47 33.20 12.45
C GLU A 55 2.72 31.86 12.36
N ASP A 56 3.40 30.75 12.64
CA ASP A 56 2.85 29.40 12.48
C ASP A 56 2.51 28.77 13.84
N LEU A 57 1.64 27.75 13.82
CA LEU A 57 1.47 26.83 14.94
C LEU A 57 2.23 25.54 14.68
N VAL A 58 2.93 25.05 15.69
CA VAL A 58 3.59 23.75 15.66
C VAL A 58 2.93 22.78 16.61
N PHE A 59 2.87 21.51 16.20
CA PHE A 59 2.28 20.43 16.99
C PHE A 59 2.95 19.10 16.67
N ALA A 60 2.72 18.11 17.53
CA ALA A 60 3.14 16.73 17.32
C ALA A 60 1.93 15.80 17.39
N ALA A 61 1.88 14.81 16.50
CA ALA A 61 0.86 13.77 16.49
C ALA A 61 1.54 12.40 16.33
N HIS A 62 0.99 11.38 16.97
CA HIS A 62 1.53 10.02 16.86
C HIS A 62 1.45 9.54 15.40
N ARG A 63 2.51 8.93 14.87
CA ARG A 63 2.62 8.54 13.45
C ARG A 63 1.54 7.56 13.00
N ALA A 64 1.05 6.73 13.91
CA ALA A 64 -0.05 5.81 13.66
C ALA A 64 -1.44 6.46 13.71
N SER A 65 -1.54 7.75 14.05
CA SER A 65 -2.83 8.42 14.21
C SER A 65 -3.51 8.67 12.87
N ARG A 66 -4.86 8.69 12.91
CA ARG A 66 -5.69 9.06 11.77
C ARG A 66 -5.32 10.45 11.22
N LEU A 67 -5.07 11.43 12.09
CA LEU A 67 -4.68 12.78 11.69
C LEU A 67 -3.39 12.79 10.85
N THR A 68 -2.32 12.15 11.32
CA THR A 68 -1.05 12.05 10.57
C THR A 68 -1.28 11.44 9.19
N ALA A 69 -2.10 10.39 9.14
CA ALA A 69 -2.44 9.71 7.90
C ALA A 69 -3.22 10.64 6.95
N LEU A 70 -4.18 11.41 7.46
CA LEU A 70 -4.94 12.39 6.69
C LEU A 70 -4.02 13.49 6.11
N LEU A 71 -3.18 14.09 6.96
CA LEU A 71 -2.29 15.20 6.58
C LEU A 71 -1.21 14.78 5.56
N SER A 72 -0.87 13.48 5.49
CA SER A 72 0.06 12.96 4.48
C SER A 72 -0.52 12.97 3.06
N ILE A 73 -1.85 12.98 2.94
CA ILE A 73 -2.58 13.00 1.67
C ILE A 73 -3.09 14.40 1.37
N ASN A 74 -3.87 14.98 2.30
CA ASN A 74 -4.43 16.32 2.21
C ASN A 74 -3.88 17.21 3.33
N PRO A 75 -2.97 18.15 3.03
CA PRO A 75 -2.35 19.01 4.04
C PRO A 75 -3.27 20.11 4.56
N ARG A 76 -4.47 20.29 4.00
CA ARG A 76 -5.42 21.33 4.46
C ARG A 76 -5.96 20.96 5.84
N ALA A 77 -5.93 21.93 6.75
CA ALA A 77 -6.47 21.75 8.09
C ALA A 77 -7.13 23.04 8.59
N GLN A 78 -8.09 22.84 9.48
CA GLN A 78 -8.67 23.89 10.31
C GLN A 78 -8.41 23.53 11.77
N ALA A 79 -7.97 24.49 12.57
CA ALA A 79 -7.74 24.29 13.99
C ALA A 79 -8.54 25.33 14.80
N ILE A 80 -9.01 24.92 15.96
CA ILE A 80 -9.58 25.81 16.97
C ILE A 80 -8.61 25.82 18.14
N VAL A 81 -8.01 26.96 18.44
CA VAL A 81 -7.14 27.13 19.60
C VAL A 81 -8.02 27.27 20.84
N GLU A 82 -7.79 26.40 21.82
CA GLU A 82 -8.47 26.48 23.12
C GLU A 82 -7.96 27.69 23.88
N THR A 83 -8.89 28.44 24.47
CA THR A 83 -8.62 29.61 25.29
C THR A 83 -8.82 29.25 26.77
N ASP A 84 -8.13 29.96 27.68
CA ASP A 84 -8.35 29.82 29.13
C ASP A 84 -9.68 30.46 29.60
N ASP A 85 -10.57 30.84 28.67
CA ASP A 85 -11.85 31.45 28.96
C ASP A 85 -12.84 30.39 29.47
N PRO A 86 -13.30 30.46 30.73
CA PRO A 86 -14.20 29.47 31.32
C PRO A 86 -15.58 29.43 30.65
N LEU A 87 -15.98 30.47 29.92
CA LEU A 87 -17.26 30.53 29.21
C LEU A 87 -17.18 30.00 27.77
N PHE A 88 -15.98 29.66 27.27
CA PHE A 88 -15.74 29.33 25.85
C PHE A 88 -16.38 30.35 24.90
N SER A 89 -16.43 31.61 25.34
CA SER A 89 -17.10 32.70 24.63
C SER A 89 -16.22 33.21 23.49
N LEU A 90 -14.90 33.11 23.66
CA LEU A 90 -13.90 33.54 22.70
C LEU A 90 -13.11 32.35 22.12
N LEU A 91 -13.10 32.22 20.79
CA LEU A 91 -12.39 31.17 20.06
C LEU A 91 -11.51 31.78 18.96
N LEU A 92 -10.34 31.19 18.77
CA LEU A 92 -9.48 31.49 17.62
C LEU A 92 -9.47 30.30 16.66
N GLU A 93 -10.09 30.50 15.49
CA GLU A 93 -10.06 29.55 14.40
C GLU A 93 -8.92 29.87 13.43
N VAL A 94 -8.14 28.85 13.10
CA VAL A 94 -6.98 28.91 12.22
C VAL A 94 -7.23 28.00 11.04
N THR A 95 -7.31 28.55 9.83
CA THR A 95 -7.35 27.75 8.59
C THR A 95 -6.00 27.83 7.91
N GLY A 96 -5.48 26.70 7.43
CA GLY A 96 -4.15 26.69 6.85
C GLY A 96 -3.71 25.37 6.23
N PHE A 97 -2.41 25.29 5.98
CA PHE A 97 -1.75 24.10 5.46
C PHE A 97 -0.74 23.55 6.46
N CYS A 98 -0.81 22.26 6.74
CA CYS A 98 0.19 21.55 7.52
C CYS A 98 1.38 21.13 6.64
N VAL A 99 2.58 21.28 7.19
CA VAL A 99 3.83 20.79 6.60
C VAL A 99 4.52 19.93 7.64
N GLU A 100 4.84 18.68 7.29
CA GLU A 100 5.60 17.78 8.18
C GLU A 100 7.06 18.26 8.27
N LEU A 101 7.56 18.39 9.50
CA LEU A 101 8.95 18.74 9.80
C LEU A 101 9.78 17.45 9.83
N ARG A 102 10.66 17.27 8.83
CA ARG A 102 11.47 16.04 8.70
C ARG A 102 12.80 16.10 9.43
N GLU A 103 13.41 17.29 9.52
CA GLU A 103 14.70 17.48 10.16
C GLU A 103 14.65 17.16 11.66
N ALA A 104 15.63 16.38 12.15
CA ALA A 104 15.68 15.97 13.56
C ALA A 104 15.75 17.17 14.51
N ALA A 105 16.55 18.19 14.18
CA ALA A 105 16.66 19.41 14.98
C ALA A 105 15.33 20.18 15.07
N ALA A 106 14.59 20.29 13.97
CA ALA A 106 13.28 20.95 13.96
C ALA A 106 12.25 20.17 14.79
N ARG A 107 12.23 18.83 14.65
CA ARG A 107 11.36 17.97 15.46
C ARG A 107 11.67 18.08 16.96
N GLY A 108 12.95 18.05 17.33
CA GLY A 108 13.39 18.21 18.71
C GLY A 108 12.94 19.54 19.33
N ARG A 109 13.06 20.65 18.59
CA ARG A 109 12.56 21.96 19.05
C ARG A 109 11.05 21.95 19.29
N VAL A 110 10.26 21.39 18.38
CA VAL A 110 8.80 21.29 18.55
C VAL A 110 8.44 20.44 19.76
N LEU A 111 9.04 19.26 19.90
CA LEU A 111 8.74 18.37 21.02
C LEU A 111 9.11 19.00 22.37
N ALA A 112 10.26 19.69 22.45
CA ALA A 112 10.67 20.43 23.64
C ALA A 112 9.70 21.59 23.97
N ALA A 113 9.26 22.33 22.96
CA ALA A 113 8.29 23.42 23.13
C ALA A 113 6.93 22.93 23.64
N LEU A 114 6.51 21.73 23.24
CA LEU A 114 5.24 21.12 23.68
C LEU A 114 5.31 20.56 25.10
N HIS A 115 6.47 20.06 25.56
CA HIS A 115 6.63 19.36 26.84
C HIS A 115 7.36 20.18 27.92
N GLY A 116 7.69 21.44 27.66
CA GLY A 116 8.28 22.31 28.68
C GLY A 116 9.76 22.06 28.97
N GLY A 117 10.55 21.60 27.99
CA GLY A 117 12.01 21.54 28.08
C GLY A 117 12.60 20.19 27.70
N ALA A 118 12.52 19.19 28.59
CA ALA A 118 13.01 17.85 28.31
C ALA A 118 12.06 17.17 27.30
N GLY A 119 12.43 17.19 26.02
CA GLY A 119 11.74 16.42 24.99
C GLY A 119 11.78 14.92 25.32
N PRO A 120 10.86 14.12 24.76
CA PRO A 120 10.90 12.67 24.93
C PRO A 120 12.23 12.12 24.41
N ASP A 121 12.72 11.03 25.02
CA ASP A 121 13.93 10.34 24.59
C ASP A 121 13.91 10.07 23.07
N ASP A 122 15.10 9.98 22.47
CA ASP A 122 15.29 9.85 21.02
C ASP A 122 14.48 8.71 20.37
N ALA A 123 14.19 7.65 21.13
CA ALA A 123 13.32 6.55 20.72
C ALA A 123 11.83 6.95 20.66
N ALA A 124 11.31 7.58 21.72
CA ALA A 124 9.93 8.06 21.78
C ALA A 124 9.69 9.23 20.80
N ALA A 125 10.68 10.09 20.58
CA ALA A 125 10.61 11.16 19.59
C ALA A 125 10.41 10.66 18.14
N ARG A 126 10.77 9.41 17.82
CA ARG A 126 10.57 8.81 16.48
C ARG A 126 9.12 8.39 16.23
N GLU A 127 8.35 8.15 17.28
CA GLU A 127 6.94 7.72 17.21
C GLU A 127 6.00 8.89 16.83
N PHE A 128 6.47 10.13 16.96
CA PHE A 128 5.72 11.33 16.62
C PHE A 128 6.14 11.93 15.28
N ALA A 129 5.16 12.44 14.54
CA ALA A 129 5.34 13.35 13.42
C ALA A 129 5.06 14.77 13.90
N CYS A 130 6.01 15.68 13.68
CA CYS A 130 5.86 17.09 14.01
C CYS A 130 5.42 17.85 12.77
N TYR A 131 4.48 18.78 12.94
CA TYR A 131 3.90 19.56 11.87
C TYR A 131 3.97 21.04 12.19
N ARG A 132 3.98 21.82 11.11
CA ARG A 132 3.81 23.27 11.13
C ARG A 132 2.54 23.60 10.35
N LEU A 133 1.55 24.19 11.03
CA LEU A 133 0.33 24.73 10.45
C LEU A 133 0.58 26.18 10.06
N ARG A 134 0.67 26.43 8.74
CA ARG A 134 0.78 27.76 8.16
C ARG A 134 -0.58 28.39 7.96
N PRO A 135 -0.96 29.45 8.69
CA PRO A 135 -2.28 30.04 8.60
C PRO A 135 -2.47 30.81 7.28
N THR A 136 -3.60 30.60 6.61
CA THR A 136 -4.08 31.40 5.47
C THR A 136 -5.25 32.31 5.87
N ARG A 137 -5.93 31.97 6.96
CA ARG A 137 -6.99 32.75 7.58
C ARG A 137 -6.98 32.53 9.09
N LEU A 138 -7.11 33.62 9.83
CA LEU A 138 -7.40 33.64 11.26
C LEU A 138 -8.81 34.20 11.45
N ALA A 139 -9.65 33.55 12.25
CA ALA A 139 -10.96 34.07 12.60
C ALA A 139 -11.13 34.07 14.12
N LEU A 140 -11.44 35.24 14.66
CA LEU A 140 -11.81 35.44 16.04
C LEU A 140 -13.34 35.33 16.13
N VAL A 141 -13.80 34.40 16.95
CA VAL A 141 -15.23 34.19 17.22
C VAL A 141 -15.51 34.60 18.65
N ASP A 142 -16.28 35.67 18.82
CA ASP A 142 -16.81 36.09 20.11
C ASP A 142 -18.32 35.83 20.12
N ARG A 143 -18.74 34.83 20.88
CA ARG A 143 -20.15 34.39 20.95
C ARG A 143 -21.06 35.38 21.67
N MET A 144 -20.48 36.29 22.46
CA MET A 144 -21.20 37.26 23.29
C MET A 144 -21.23 38.66 22.66
N ALA A 145 -20.30 38.97 21.76
CA ALA A 145 -20.26 40.25 21.06
C ALA A 145 -21.25 40.34 19.89
N THR A 146 -21.54 41.58 19.49
CA THR A 146 -22.18 41.90 18.20
C THR A 146 -21.31 42.93 17.47
N PRO A 147 -20.79 42.66 16.27
CA PRO A 147 -20.84 41.37 15.55
C PRO A 147 -20.02 40.28 16.24
N ARG A 148 -20.42 39.01 16.01
CA ARG A 148 -19.84 37.81 16.65
C ARG A 148 -18.54 37.31 16.02
N PHE A 149 -18.16 37.83 14.85
CA PHE A 149 -17.08 37.29 14.04
C PHE A 149 -16.18 38.41 13.51
N ALA A 150 -14.87 38.20 13.64
CA ALA A 150 -13.85 38.98 12.97
C ALA A 150 -12.88 38.01 12.28
N TRP A 151 -12.35 38.34 11.10
CA TRP A 151 -11.33 37.50 10.45
C TRP A 151 -10.27 38.31 9.71
N GLN A 152 -9.09 37.69 9.56
CA GLN A 152 -7.94 38.21 8.81
C GLN A 152 -7.48 37.16 7.80
N ALA A 153 -7.37 37.54 6.53
CA ALA A 153 -6.66 36.72 5.54
C ALA A 153 -5.16 37.00 5.58
N LEU A 154 -4.38 35.96 5.34
CA LEU A 154 -2.93 36.00 5.18
C LEU A 154 -2.61 35.60 3.73
N PRO A 155 -2.81 36.51 2.75
CA PRO A 155 -2.64 36.20 1.33
C PRO A 155 -1.23 35.74 0.98
N GLN A 156 -0.21 36.19 1.71
CA GLN A 156 1.18 35.74 1.57
C GLN A 156 1.36 34.23 1.79
N ASN A 157 0.45 33.60 2.54
CA ASN A 157 0.47 32.17 2.85
C ASN A 157 -0.45 31.35 1.94
N ARG A 158 -1.23 32.00 1.05
CA ARG A 158 -2.10 31.29 0.11
C ARG A 158 -1.27 30.59 -0.98
N ARG A 159 -1.69 29.38 -1.34
CA ARG A 159 -1.20 28.69 -2.55
C ARG A 159 -1.98 29.22 -3.75
N SER A 160 -1.34 29.27 -4.92
CA SER A 160 -2.04 29.57 -6.18
C SER A 160 -3.02 28.45 -6.54
N ASP A 161 -4.07 28.77 -7.30
CA ASP A 161 -5.09 27.77 -7.70
C ASP A 161 -4.48 26.60 -8.48
N ALA A 162 -3.52 26.89 -9.37
CA ALA A 162 -2.76 25.86 -10.07
C ALA A 162 -2.00 24.95 -9.08
N ARG A 163 -1.44 25.51 -8.00
CA ARG A 163 -0.76 24.71 -6.99
C ARG A 163 -1.74 23.88 -6.17
N LEU A 164 -2.92 24.42 -5.85
CA LEU A 164 -4.00 23.68 -5.16
C LEU A 164 -4.46 22.48 -5.98
N ALA A 165 -4.68 22.66 -7.29
CA ALA A 165 -5.07 21.57 -8.19
C ALA A 165 -4.00 20.48 -8.26
N LEU A 166 -2.71 20.86 -8.33
CA LEU A 166 -1.60 19.91 -8.29
C LEU A 166 -1.49 19.17 -6.95
N ASP A 167 -1.72 19.87 -5.84
CA ASP A 167 -1.70 19.26 -4.51
C ASP A 167 -2.87 18.28 -4.33
N ASP A 168 -4.06 18.61 -4.84
CA ASP A 168 -5.26 17.77 -4.80
C ASP A 168 -5.08 16.53 -5.68
N LEU A 169 -4.57 16.68 -6.90
CA LEU A 169 -4.20 15.56 -7.77
C LEU A 169 -3.13 14.69 -7.12
N GLY A 170 -2.07 15.30 -6.57
CA GLY A 170 -1.00 14.57 -5.89
C GLY A 170 -1.49 13.82 -4.65
N GLY A 171 -2.41 14.41 -3.88
CA GLY A 171 -3.09 13.76 -2.76
C GLY A 171 -3.91 12.58 -3.22
N TRP A 172 -4.77 12.77 -4.22
CA TRP A 172 -5.57 11.71 -4.84
C TRP A 172 -4.69 10.54 -5.35
N MET A 173 -3.58 10.84 -6.01
CA MET A 173 -2.63 9.83 -6.49
C MET A 173 -1.99 9.07 -5.32
N ARG A 174 -1.48 9.76 -4.29
CA ARG A 174 -0.89 9.11 -3.12
C ARG A 174 -1.90 8.21 -2.41
N LEU A 175 -3.15 8.66 -2.31
CA LEU A 175 -4.24 7.90 -1.73
C LEU A 175 -4.43 6.60 -2.50
N TRP A 176 -4.66 6.67 -3.80
CA TRP A 176 -4.94 5.45 -4.58
C TRP A 176 -3.73 4.55 -4.78
N ILE A 177 -2.50 5.09 -4.89
CA ILE A 177 -1.26 4.29 -4.89
C ILE A 177 -1.18 3.43 -3.62
N ARG A 178 -1.54 4.02 -2.47
CA ARG A 178 -1.63 3.30 -1.20
C ARG A 178 -2.76 2.28 -1.21
N THR A 179 -3.98 2.70 -1.57
CA THR A 179 -5.19 1.85 -1.52
C THR A 179 -5.09 0.64 -2.45
N VAL A 180 -4.61 0.79 -3.68
CA VAL A 180 -4.39 -0.34 -4.60
C VAL A 180 -3.13 -1.15 -4.28
N ARG A 181 -2.35 -0.69 -3.29
CA ARG A 181 -1.06 -1.26 -2.87
C ARG A 181 -0.08 -1.43 -4.05
N ALA A 182 0.09 -0.36 -4.83
CA ALA A 182 0.85 -0.39 -6.08
C ALA A 182 2.29 -0.98 -5.97
N PRO A 183 3.04 -0.85 -4.86
CA PRO A 183 4.35 -1.51 -4.73
C PRO A 183 4.31 -3.04 -4.92
N PHE A 184 3.18 -3.70 -4.63
CA PHE A 184 2.99 -5.14 -4.84
C PHE A 184 2.71 -5.52 -6.30
N PHE A 185 2.54 -4.55 -7.20
CA PHE A 185 2.36 -4.84 -8.63
C PHE A 185 3.59 -5.50 -9.26
N THR A 186 4.75 -5.38 -8.62
CA THR A 186 5.95 -6.15 -8.98
C THR A 186 5.67 -7.66 -9.06
N ALA A 187 4.88 -8.20 -8.11
CA ALA A 187 4.48 -9.61 -8.11
C ALA A 187 3.56 -10.00 -9.28
N ALA A 188 2.82 -9.03 -9.84
CA ALA A 188 1.94 -9.23 -11.00
C ALA A 188 2.68 -9.08 -12.34
N ILE A 189 3.62 -8.12 -12.43
CA ILE A 189 4.37 -7.80 -13.65
C ILE A 189 5.37 -8.92 -13.99
N VAL A 190 6.07 -9.46 -12.99
CA VAL A 190 7.09 -10.51 -13.21
C VAL A 190 6.53 -11.74 -13.95
N PRO A 191 5.39 -12.32 -13.55
CA PRO A 191 4.74 -13.39 -14.31
C PRO A 191 4.37 -13.04 -15.75
N VAL A 192 3.92 -11.81 -16.02
CA VAL A 192 3.63 -11.34 -17.40
C VAL A 192 4.92 -11.29 -18.23
N LEU A 193 5.99 -10.73 -17.67
CA LEU A 193 7.30 -10.69 -18.33
C LEU A 193 7.82 -12.10 -18.62
N LEU A 194 7.67 -13.02 -17.67
CA LEU A 194 8.07 -14.42 -17.86
C LEU A 194 7.23 -15.11 -18.95
N GLY A 195 5.90 -14.92 -18.94
CA GLY A 195 5.03 -15.44 -20.00
C GLY A 195 5.37 -14.90 -21.38
N GLY A 196 5.73 -13.61 -21.46
CA GLY A 196 6.26 -12.98 -22.67
C GLY A 196 7.59 -13.59 -23.12
N ALA A 197 8.53 -13.81 -22.21
CA ALA A 197 9.81 -14.45 -22.51
C ALA A 197 9.62 -15.91 -22.98
N VAL A 198 8.72 -16.66 -22.36
CA VAL A 198 8.37 -18.03 -22.78
C VAL A 198 7.74 -18.05 -24.18
N ALA A 199 6.84 -17.10 -24.50
CA ALA A 199 6.31 -16.98 -25.86
C ALA A 199 7.43 -16.63 -26.86
N ARG A 200 8.32 -15.68 -26.50
CA ARG A 200 9.44 -15.29 -27.36
C ARG A 200 10.41 -16.44 -27.61
N PHE A 201 10.62 -17.30 -26.62
CA PHE A 201 11.40 -18.52 -26.75
C PHE A 201 10.78 -19.48 -27.77
N ALA A 202 9.46 -19.69 -27.73
CA ALA A 202 8.76 -20.53 -28.71
C ALA A 202 8.77 -19.92 -30.12
N ILE A 203 8.52 -18.61 -30.24
CA ILE A 203 8.51 -17.87 -31.50
C ILE A 203 9.86 -17.94 -32.21
N ALA A 204 10.97 -17.78 -31.47
CA ALA A 204 12.30 -17.87 -32.06
C ALA A 204 12.57 -19.23 -32.69
N ARG A 205 12.18 -20.31 -32.00
CA ARG A 205 12.37 -21.68 -32.48
C ARG A 205 11.50 -22.00 -33.68
N ALA A 206 10.35 -21.36 -33.81
CA ALA A 206 9.50 -21.45 -34.99
C ALA A 206 10.07 -20.70 -36.21
N GLY A 207 11.06 -19.81 -36.01
CA GLY A 207 11.72 -19.09 -37.09
C GLY A 207 10.84 -18.02 -37.77
N THR A 208 9.77 -17.57 -37.11
CA THR A 208 8.88 -16.54 -37.66
C THR A 208 9.56 -15.18 -37.56
N GLY A 209 10.00 -14.61 -38.68
CA GLY A 209 10.64 -13.28 -38.75
C GLY A 209 9.69 -12.09 -38.58
N ALA A 210 8.52 -12.30 -37.97
CA ALA A 210 7.50 -11.27 -37.80
C ALA A 210 7.76 -10.40 -36.57
N ASP A 211 7.27 -9.16 -36.63
CA ASP A 211 7.44 -8.17 -35.55
C ASP A 211 6.75 -8.61 -34.27
N TRP A 212 7.36 -8.29 -33.13
CA TRP A 212 6.81 -8.61 -31.82
C TRP A 212 5.48 -7.87 -31.57
N PRO A 213 4.41 -8.53 -31.08
CA PRO A 213 3.10 -7.93 -30.89
C PRO A 213 3.04 -7.05 -29.61
N TRP A 214 3.77 -5.93 -29.62
CA TRP A 214 3.91 -5.01 -28.48
C TRP A 214 2.57 -4.53 -27.91
N ALA A 215 1.60 -4.21 -28.77
CA ALA A 215 0.28 -3.74 -28.32
C ALA A 215 -0.43 -4.78 -27.45
N LEU A 216 -0.44 -6.05 -27.87
CA LEU A 216 -1.06 -7.14 -27.09
C LEU A 216 -0.30 -7.40 -25.79
N PHE A 217 1.03 -7.27 -25.81
CA PHE A 217 1.84 -7.41 -24.59
C PHE A 217 1.52 -6.31 -23.57
N LEU A 218 1.41 -5.06 -24.00
CA LEU A 218 1.01 -3.94 -23.14
C LEU A 218 -0.43 -4.11 -22.61
N TRP A 219 -1.34 -4.64 -23.43
CA TRP A 219 -2.68 -4.99 -22.95
C TRP A 219 -2.66 -6.10 -21.90
N CYS A 220 -1.80 -7.12 -22.02
CA CYS A 220 -1.63 -8.13 -20.98
C CYS A 220 -1.16 -7.50 -19.66
N ILE A 221 -0.17 -6.60 -19.72
CA ILE A 221 0.30 -5.87 -18.53
C ILE A 221 -0.84 -5.06 -17.91
N ALA A 222 -1.55 -4.26 -18.71
CA ALA A 222 -2.65 -3.43 -18.23
C ALA A 222 -3.78 -4.28 -17.59
N GLY A 223 -4.22 -5.35 -18.26
CA GLY A 223 -5.26 -6.24 -17.76
C GLY A 223 -4.89 -6.93 -16.45
N VAL A 224 -3.64 -7.40 -16.33
CA VAL A 224 -3.13 -8.03 -15.12
C VAL A 224 -2.94 -7.04 -13.98
N LEU A 225 -2.47 -5.81 -14.25
CA LEU A 225 -2.36 -4.77 -13.24
C LEU A 225 -3.72 -4.35 -12.69
N LEU A 226 -4.74 -4.24 -13.55
CA LEU A 226 -6.11 -4.01 -13.12
C LEU A 226 -6.64 -5.18 -12.29
N ALA A 227 -6.34 -6.42 -12.66
CA ALA A 227 -6.77 -7.60 -11.89
C ALA A 227 -6.10 -7.62 -10.49
N ALA A 228 -4.82 -7.27 -10.42
CA ALA A 228 -4.07 -7.17 -9.17
C ALA A 228 -4.59 -6.02 -8.30
N ALA A 229 -4.88 -4.86 -8.89
CA ALA A 229 -5.52 -3.73 -8.20
C ALA A 229 -6.89 -4.12 -7.63
N GLY A 230 -7.74 -4.73 -8.46
CA GLY A 230 -9.08 -5.19 -8.05
C GLY A 230 -9.03 -6.23 -6.94
N THR A 231 -8.09 -7.17 -7.03
CA THR A 231 -7.85 -8.19 -5.99
C THR A 231 -7.40 -7.56 -4.67
N ASN A 232 -6.53 -6.55 -4.69
CA ASN A 232 -6.11 -5.85 -3.48
C ASN A 232 -7.28 -5.05 -2.86
N LEU A 233 -8.06 -4.35 -3.69
CA LEU A 233 -9.21 -3.55 -3.23
C LEU A 233 -10.32 -4.44 -2.63
N ILE A 234 -10.68 -5.54 -3.31
CA ILE A 234 -11.69 -6.48 -2.78
C ILE A 234 -11.20 -7.20 -1.53
N ASN A 235 -9.88 -7.40 -1.39
CA ASN A 235 -9.29 -7.96 -0.18
C ASN A 235 -9.44 -7.00 1.01
N ASP A 236 -9.05 -5.73 0.86
CA ASP A 236 -9.27 -4.70 1.89
C ASP A 236 -10.75 -4.56 2.28
N TYR A 237 -11.66 -4.58 1.30
CA TYR A 237 -13.10 -4.53 1.57
C TYR A 237 -13.59 -5.79 2.32
N GLY A 238 -13.18 -6.98 1.85
CA GLY A 238 -13.60 -8.25 2.45
C GLY A 238 -13.07 -8.45 3.87
N ASP A 239 -11.83 -8.04 4.14
CA ASP A 239 -11.23 -8.12 5.48
C ASP A 239 -11.86 -7.08 6.43
N HIS A 240 -12.22 -5.87 5.95
CA HIS A 240 -13.02 -4.90 6.70
C HIS A 240 -14.39 -5.44 7.13
N GLU A 241 -15.14 -6.11 6.23
CA GLU A 241 -16.47 -6.67 6.54
C GLU A 241 -16.44 -7.75 7.64
N THR A 242 -15.27 -8.35 7.88
CA THR A 242 -15.09 -9.37 8.93
C THR A 242 -14.48 -8.83 10.21
N GLY A 243 -14.00 -7.59 10.22
CA GLY A 243 -13.26 -7.02 11.36
C GLY A 243 -11.78 -7.43 11.44
N ALA A 244 -11.25 -8.13 10.43
CA ALA A 244 -9.89 -8.67 10.46
C ALA A 244 -8.83 -7.56 10.43
N ASP A 245 -9.01 -6.56 9.56
CA ASP A 245 -8.09 -5.44 9.44
C ASP A 245 -8.17 -4.47 10.65
N GLU A 246 -9.34 -4.37 11.28
CA GLU A 246 -9.56 -3.59 12.50
C GLU A 246 -8.79 -4.17 13.69
N GLY A 247 -8.65 -5.50 13.74
CA GLY A 247 -7.84 -6.20 14.75
C GLY A 247 -6.33 -5.96 14.63
N ASN A 248 -5.86 -5.39 13.51
CA ASN A 248 -4.45 -5.07 13.30
C ASN A 248 -4.09 -3.71 13.93
N GLU A 249 -3.67 -3.75 15.19
CA GLU A 249 -3.32 -2.55 15.97
C GLU A 249 -1.95 -1.93 15.60
N VAL A 250 -1.12 -2.64 14.84
CA VAL A 250 0.25 -2.22 14.48
C VAL A 250 0.22 -1.09 13.43
N GLY A 251 0.13 0.15 13.92
CA GLY A 251 0.19 1.39 13.15
C GLY A 251 1.44 1.57 12.28
N GLY A 252 1.29 1.99 11.03
CA GLY A 252 2.40 2.52 10.21
C GLY A 252 3.32 1.48 9.55
N ASN A 253 3.08 0.19 9.72
CA ASN A 253 3.71 -0.87 8.93
C ASN A 253 2.93 -1.05 7.60
N PRO A 254 3.58 -0.95 6.41
CA PRO A 254 2.90 -1.05 5.12
C PRO A 254 2.51 -2.48 4.69
N PHE A 255 2.85 -3.50 5.47
CA PHE A 255 2.59 -4.90 5.17
C PHE A 255 1.52 -5.54 6.08
N THR A 256 0.91 -4.79 7.00
CA THR A 256 -0.09 -5.29 7.97
C THR A 256 -1.43 -4.59 7.81
N GLY A 257 -2.52 -5.36 7.94
CA GLY A 257 -3.90 -4.85 7.89
C GLY A 257 -4.31 -4.21 6.56
N GLY A 258 -3.96 -4.82 5.43
CA GLY A 258 -4.32 -4.30 4.10
C GLY A 258 -3.66 -2.95 3.76
N SER A 259 -4.35 -2.08 3.01
CA SER A 259 -3.88 -0.70 2.79
C SER A 259 -4.12 0.23 3.99
N ARG A 260 -5.01 -0.20 4.91
CA ARG A 260 -5.59 0.58 6.01
C ARG A 260 -6.36 1.84 5.59
N ALA A 261 -6.68 1.99 4.30
CA ALA A 261 -7.37 3.18 3.82
C ALA A 261 -8.78 3.31 4.41
N ILE A 262 -9.47 2.18 4.63
CA ILE A 262 -10.79 2.13 5.27
C ILE A 262 -10.67 2.41 6.77
N GLN A 263 -9.77 1.70 7.45
CA GLN A 263 -9.57 1.79 8.91
C GLN A 263 -9.09 3.16 9.36
N LEU A 264 -8.28 3.84 8.53
CA LEU A 264 -7.84 5.22 8.78
C LEU A 264 -8.87 6.26 8.29
N GLY A 265 -10.02 5.83 7.78
CA GLY A 265 -11.08 6.69 7.28
C GLY A 265 -10.63 7.61 6.14
N MET A 266 -9.71 7.15 5.30
CA MET A 266 -9.25 7.88 4.11
C MET A 266 -10.18 7.67 2.92
N VAL A 267 -10.81 6.49 2.82
CA VAL A 267 -11.75 6.13 1.76
C VAL A 267 -12.91 5.35 2.38
N ALA A 268 -14.14 5.65 1.94
CA ALA A 268 -15.30 4.87 2.36
C ALA A 268 -15.25 3.44 1.78
N ALA A 269 -15.65 2.43 2.57
CA ALA A 269 -15.59 1.01 2.16
C ALA A 269 -16.28 0.74 0.81
N TRP A 270 -17.46 1.35 0.57
CA TRP A 270 -18.18 1.18 -0.69
C TRP A 270 -17.40 1.71 -1.92
N LYS A 271 -16.56 2.74 -1.76
CA LYS A 271 -15.71 3.25 -2.85
C LYS A 271 -14.55 2.30 -3.15
N VAL A 272 -14.03 1.61 -2.13
CA VAL A 272 -13.04 0.55 -2.31
C VAL A 272 -13.66 -0.63 -3.08
N LEU A 273 -14.87 -1.05 -2.71
CA LEU A 273 -15.63 -2.08 -3.44
C LEU A 273 -15.92 -1.66 -4.89
N LEU A 274 -16.37 -0.42 -5.12
CA LEU A 274 -16.60 0.12 -6.46
C LEU A 274 -15.30 0.16 -7.28
N GLY A 275 -14.20 0.60 -6.67
CA GLY A 275 -12.87 0.60 -7.30
C GLY A 275 -12.45 -0.81 -7.74
N SER A 276 -12.69 -1.82 -6.89
CA SER A 276 -12.49 -3.23 -7.25
C SER A 276 -13.31 -3.63 -8.48
N ALA A 277 -14.61 -3.31 -8.48
CA ALA A 277 -15.51 -3.65 -9.58
C ALA A 277 -15.08 -2.98 -10.90
N ILE A 278 -14.64 -1.71 -10.85
CA ILE A 278 -14.10 -0.99 -12.01
C ILE A 278 -12.82 -1.68 -12.51
N CYS A 279 -11.92 -2.06 -11.61
CA CYS A 279 -10.69 -2.76 -11.96
C CYS A 279 -10.95 -4.12 -12.63
N PHE A 280 -11.78 -4.98 -12.03
CA PHE A 280 -12.14 -6.26 -12.65
C PHE A 280 -12.93 -6.07 -13.95
N GLY A 281 -13.83 -5.10 -14.02
CA GLY A 281 -14.54 -4.74 -15.26
C GLY A 281 -13.58 -4.33 -16.37
N GLY A 282 -12.56 -3.54 -16.04
CA GLY A 282 -11.48 -3.18 -16.97
C GLY A 282 -10.63 -4.38 -17.41
N THR A 283 -10.25 -5.28 -16.49
CA THR A 283 -9.58 -6.54 -16.83
C THR A 283 -10.39 -7.38 -17.80
N VAL A 284 -11.70 -7.54 -17.54
CA VAL A 284 -12.60 -8.29 -18.41
C VAL A 284 -12.71 -7.62 -19.78
N ALA A 285 -12.90 -6.29 -19.83
CA ALA A 285 -12.96 -5.55 -21.09
C ALA A 285 -11.69 -5.71 -21.93
N ILE A 286 -10.51 -5.64 -21.31
CA ILE A 286 -9.23 -5.88 -21.98
C ILE A 286 -9.12 -7.33 -22.46
N GLY A 287 -9.48 -8.30 -21.62
CA GLY A 287 -9.46 -9.72 -21.98
C GLY A 287 -10.37 -10.03 -23.18
N LEU A 288 -11.58 -9.47 -23.20
CA LEU A 288 -12.53 -9.57 -24.30
C LEU A 288 -12.02 -8.90 -25.58
N HIS A 289 -11.36 -7.73 -25.45
CA HIS A 289 -10.73 -7.05 -26.57
C HIS A 289 -9.61 -7.89 -27.20
N ILE A 290 -8.69 -8.41 -26.39
CA ILE A 290 -7.62 -9.31 -26.85
C ILE A 290 -8.25 -10.56 -27.50
N ASN A 291 -9.26 -11.16 -26.87
CA ASN A 291 -9.91 -12.36 -27.40
C ASN A 291 -10.55 -12.12 -28.77
N ALA A 292 -11.22 -10.97 -28.94
CA ALA A 292 -11.78 -10.57 -30.23
C ALA A 292 -10.69 -10.37 -31.29
N ALA A 293 -9.55 -9.77 -30.93
CA ALA A 293 -8.42 -9.57 -31.83
C ALA A 293 -7.78 -10.88 -32.28
N LEU A 294 -7.74 -11.90 -31.43
CA LEU A 294 -7.15 -13.21 -31.74
C LEU A 294 -8.11 -14.17 -32.47
N ALA A 295 -9.38 -14.18 -32.08
CA ALA A 295 -10.35 -15.19 -32.52
C ALA A 295 -11.53 -14.63 -33.34
N GLY A 296 -11.52 -13.33 -33.66
CA GLY A 296 -12.57 -12.66 -34.44
C GLY A 296 -13.86 -12.36 -33.65
N HIS A 297 -14.01 -12.88 -32.43
CA HIS A 297 -15.17 -12.64 -31.57
C HIS A 297 -14.77 -12.60 -30.09
N ALA A 298 -15.24 -11.58 -29.36
CA ALA A 298 -14.94 -11.38 -27.94
C ALA A 298 -15.24 -12.58 -27.01
N LEU A 299 -16.24 -13.40 -27.32
CA LEU A 299 -16.69 -14.54 -26.52
C LEU A 299 -16.33 -15.90 -27.16
N ALA A 300 -15.42 -15.90 -28.15
CA ALA A 300 -14.93 -17.15 -28.70
C ALA A 300 -14.33 -18.04 -27.58
N PRO A 301 -14.63 -19.35 -27.56
CA PRO A 301 -14.22 -20.25 -26.47
C PRO A 301 -12.72 -20.55 -26.54
N THR A 302 -11.90 -19.61 -26.06
CA THR A 302 -10.44 -19.70 -26.06
C THR A 302 -9.89 -19.98 -24.66
N PRO A 303 -8.65 -20.50 -24.57
CA PRO A 303 -7.93 -20.57 -23.30
C PRO A 303 -7.84 -19.24 -22.55
N LEU A 304 -7.77 -18.10 -23.26
CA LEU A 304 -7.72 -16.77 -22.64
C LEU A 304 -8.96 -16.48 -21.77
N LEU A 305 -10.16 -16.83 -22.24
CA LEU A 305 -11.37 -16.68 -21.43
C LEU A 305 -11.31 -17.55 -20.17
N GLY A 306 -10.80 -18.78 -20.29
CA GLY A 306 -10.59 -19.67 -19.15
C GLY A 306 -9.66 -19.06 -18.11
N PHE A 307 -8.50 -18.54 -18.53
CA PHE A 307 -7.56 -17.85 -17.63
C PHE A 307 -8.18 -16.59 -17.00
N GLY A 308 -8.94 -15.81 -17.77
CA GLY A 308 -9.64 -14.63 -17.28
C GLY A 308 -10.67 -14.96 -16.20
N VAL A 309 -11.50 -15.98 -16.43
CA VAL A 309 -12.51 -16.45 -15.46
C VAL A 309 -11.83 -16.98 -14.20
N ILE A 310 -10.84 -17.86 -14.33
CA ILE A 310 -10.12 -18.42 -13.18
C ILE A 310 -9.42 -17.31 -12.40
N GLY A 311 -8.71 -16.40 -13.07
CA GLY A 311 -8.02 -15.28 -12.42
C GLY A 311 -8.95 -14.36 -11.66
N CYS A 312 -10.07 -13.95 -12.27
CA CYS A 312 -11.06 -13.10 -11.59
C CYS A 312 -11.73 -13.84 -10.42
N ALA A 313 -12.09 -15.11 -10.60
CA ALA A 313 -12.67 -15.94 -9.55
C ALA A 313 -11.73 -16.08 -8.35
N LEU A 314 -10.44 -16.42 -8.59
CA LEU A 314 -9.44 -16.51 -7.53
C LEU A 314 -9.31 -15.18 -6.77
N GLY A 315 -9.25 -14.04 -7.47
CA GLY A 315 -9.15 -12.72 -6.85
C GLY A 315 -10.37 -12.33 -6.01
N ILE A 316 -11.58 -12.51 -6.55
CA ILE A 316 -12.83 -12.17 -5.85
C ILE A 316 -13.08 -13.13 -4.67
N MET A 317 -13.02 -14.44 -4.91
CA MET A 317 -13.31 -15.47 -3.90
C MET A 317 -12.25 -15.55 -2.80
N TYR A 318 -11.08 -14.93 -3.00
CA TYR A 318 -9.99 -14.91 -2.02
C TYR A 318 -10.46 -14.48 -0.64
N THR A 319 -11.23 -13.39 -0.57
CA THR A 319 -11.70 -12.78 0.69
C THR A 319 -13.22 -12.69 0.76
N MET A 320 -13.91 -12.64 -0.38
CA MET A 320 -15.37 -12.47 -0.40
C MET A 320 -16.13 -13.74 -0.06
N GLY A 321 -17.28 -13.55 0.61
CA GLY A 321 -18.26 -14.59 0.84
C GLY A 321 -18.93 -15.07 -0.46
N PRO A 322 -19.39 -16.33 -0.53
CA PRO A 322 -19.36 -17.33 0.53
C PRO A 322 -18.02 -18.08 0.66
N PHE A 323 -17.13 -17.99 -0.33
CA PHE A 323 -15.97 -18.89 -0.47
C PHE A 323 -14.76 -18.55 0.37
N ARG A 324 -14.49 -17.26 0.66
CA ARG A 324 -13.44 -16.76 1.56
C ARG A 324 -12.20 -17.67 1.61
N LEU A 325 -11.53 -17.86 0.48
CA LEU A 325 -10.46 -18.88 0.34
C LEU A 325 -9.33 -18.66 1.36
N SER A 326 -8.95 -17.42 1.63
CA SER A 326 -7.91 -17.08 2.62
C SER A 326 -8.28 -17.51 4.05
N TYR A 327 -9.57 -17.40 4.41
CA TYR A 327 -10.09 -17.81 5.72
C TYR A 327 -10.10 -19.33 5.89
N ARG A 328 -10.13 -20.07 4.78
CA ARG A 328 -10.19 -21.53 4.76
C ARG A 328 -8.82 -22.19 4.53
N GLY A 329 -7.73 -21.40 4.50
CA GLY A 329 -6.39 -21.91 4.18
C GLY A 329 -6.27 -22.41 2.74
N LEU A 330 -7.07 -21.86 1.82
CA LEU A 330 -6.95 -22.09 0.38
C LEU A 330 -6.26 -20.91 -0.32
N GLY A 331 -6.00 -19.82 0.40
CA GLY A 331 -5.33 -18.64 -0.13
C GLY A 331 -3.90 -18.94 -0.58
N GLU A 332 -3.20 -19.78 0.18
CA GLU A 332 -1.84 -20.26 -0.08
C GLU A 332 -1.74 -21.15 -1.33
N VAL A 333 -2.87 -21.60 -1.87
CA VAL A 333 -2.96 -22.29 -3.17
C VAL A 333 -3.44 -21.33 -4.25
N ALA A 334 -4.46 -20.51 -3.95
CA ALA A 334 -5.07 -19.59 -4.89
C ALA A 334 -4.08 -18.54 -5.42
N VAL A 335 -3.29 -17.94 -4.54
CA VAL A 335 -2.32 -16.89 -4.90
C VAL A 335 -1.23 -17.41 -5.84
N PRO A 336 -0.47 -18.48 -5.52
CA PRO A 336 0.55 -18.99 -6.45
C PRO A 336 -0.03 -19.55 -7.76
N LEU A 337 -1.28 -20.03 -7.76
CA LEU A 337 -1.97 -20.47 -8.97
C LEU A 337 -2.30 -19.28 -9.89
N GLY A 338 -2.89 -18.23 -9.32
CA GLY A 338 -3.25 -17.01 -10.06
C GLY A 338 -2.02 -16.28 -10.58
N PHE A 339 -1.07 -15.99 -9.70
CA PHE A 339 0.13 -15.23 -10.07
C PHE A 339 1.17 -16.05 -10.86
N GLY A 340 1.12 -17.39 -10.81
CA GLY A 340 2.00 -18.24 -11.62
C GLY A 340 1.33 -18.70 -12.91
N PRO A 341 0.84 -19.95 -12.98
CA PRO A 341 0.32 -20.55 -14.20
C PRO A 341 -0.72 -19.69 -14.94
N VAL A 342 -1.69 -19.09 -14.25
CA VAL A 342 -2.76 -18.34 -14.92
C VAL A 342 -2.20 -17.14 -15.69
N ILE A 343 -1.35 -16.31 -15.07
CA ILE A 343 -0.76 -15.15 -15.75
C ILE A 343 0.29 -15.58 -16.78
N VAL A 344 1.22 -16.49 -16.43
CA VAL A 344 2.31 -16.91 -17.32
C VAL A 344 1.75 -17.59 -18.56
N LEU A 345 0.85 -18.56 -18.42
CA LEU A 345 0.26 -19.29 -19.54
C LEU A 345 -0.71 -18.42 -20.33
N GLY A 346 -1.49 -17.55 -19.67
CA GLY A 346 -2.38 -16.61 -20.35
C GLY A 346 -1.61 -15.63 -21.24
N THR A 347 -0.53 -15.07 -20.72
CA THR A 347 0.34 -14.16 -21.50
C THR A 347 1.05 -14.91 -22.63
N ALA A 348 1.56 -16.11 -22.37
CA ALA A 348 2.21 -16.93 -23.40
C ALA A 348 1.22 -17.32 -24.51
N TYR A 349 -0.02 -17.68 -24.15
CA TYR A 349 -1.10 -17.99 -25.09
C TYR A 349 -1.38 -16.80 -26.01
N VAL A 350 -1.59 -15.60 -25.45
CA VAL A 350 -1.91 -14.40 -26.25
C VAL A 350 -0.84 -14.12 -27.29
N LEU A 351 0.42 -14.12 -26.88
CA LEU A 351 1.53 -13.73 -27.73
C LEU A 351 1.89 -14.81 -28.76
N ALA A 352 1.88 -16.09 -28.39
CA ALA A 352 2.11 -17.18 -29.33
C ALA A 352 0.98 -17.28 -30.36
N SER A 353 -0.29 -17.12 -29.93
CA SER A 353 -1.44 -17.15 -30.83
C SER A 353 -1.44 -15.99 -31.82
N ALA A 354 -1.07 -14.78 -31.38
CA ALA A 354 -0.93 -13.61 -32.27
C ALA A 354 0.08 -13.86 -33.41
N MET A 355 1.10 -14.68 -33.14
CA MET A 355 2.17 -15.02 -34.08
C MET A 355 1.90 -16.35 -34.81
N HIS A 356 0.74 -16.97 -34.61
CA HIS A 356 0.36 -18.26 -35.20
C HIS A 356 1.37 -19.39 -34.88
N VAL A 357 2.01 -19.32 -33.70
CA VAL A 357 2.97 -20.32 -33.23
C VAL A 357 2.31 -21.23 -32.19
N PRO A 358 2.64 -22.55 -32.15
CA PRO A 358 2.14 -23.43 -31.11
C PRO A 358 2.45 -22.91 -29.70
N VAL A 359 1.43 -22.91 -28.84
CA VAL A 359 1.56 -22.40 -27.48
C VAL A 359 2.44 -23.33 -26.65
N PRO A 360 3.50 -22.83 -25.99
CA PRO A 360 4.46 -23.64 -25.26
C PRO A 360 3.95 -24.02 -23.86
N TRP A 361 2.84 -24.75 -23.77
CA TRP A 361 2.12 -25.04 -22.51
C TRP A 361 3.02 -25.64 -21.42
N LEU A 362 3.77 -26.70 -21.74
CA LEU A 362 4.61 -27.38 -20.77
C LEU A 362 5.78 -26.50 -20.31
N VAL A 363 6.44 -25.82 -21.25
CA VAL A 363 7.55 -24.90 -20.95
C VAL A 363 7.06 -23.76 -20.05
N GLY A 364 5.91 -23.17 -20.37
CA GLY A 364 5.30 -22.11 -19.57
C GLY A 364 4.90 -22.58 -18.18
N LEU A 365 4.35 -23.78 -18.05
CA LEU A 365 4.00 -24.35 -16.74
C LEU A 365 5.25 -24.58 -15.90
N LEU A 366 6.28 -25.21 -16.47
CA LEU A 366 7.56 -25.46 -15.79
C LEU A 366 8.23 -24.14 -15.37
N ALA A 367 8.23 -23.12 -16.23
CA ALA A 367 8.75 -21.79 -15.93
C ALA A 367 7.96 -21.09 -14.79
N ALA A 368 6.64 -21.29 -14.72
CA ALA A 368 5.79 -20.66 -13.72
C ALA A 368 6.01 -21.23 -12.31
N LEU A 369 6.46 -22.48 -12.16
CA LEU A 369 6.56 -23.14 -10.84
C LEU A 369 7.48 -22.41 -9.84
N PRO A 370 8.73 -22.02 -10.17
CA PRO A 370 9.54 -21.22 -9.26
C PRO A 370 8.86 -19.90 -8.87
N VAL A 371 8.29 -19.20 -9.85
CA VAL A 371 7.61 -17.91 -9.63
C VAL A 371 6.42 -18.07 -8.69
N SER A 372 5.60 -19.12 -8.86
CA SER A 372 4.52 -19.49 -7.94
C SER A 372 5.02 -19.64 -6.51
N VAL A 373 6.10 -20.40 -6.30
CA VAL A 373 6.67 -20.61 -4.96
C VAL A 373 7.15 -19.30 -4.35
N PHE A 374 7.82 -18.44 -5.12
CA PHE A 374 8.29 -17.15 -4.59
C PHE A 374 7.15 -16.15 -4.32
N VAL A 375 6.06 -16.15 -5.09
CA VAL A 375 4.87 -15.37 -4.74
C VAL A 375 4.22 -15.91 -3.47
N LEU A 376 4.12 -17.24 -3.33
CA LEU A 376 3.65 -17.85 -2.09
C LEU A 376 4.50 -17.41 -0.90
N LEU A 377 5.82 -17.34 -1.04
CA LEU A 377 6.71 -16.87 0.03
C LEU A 377 6.47 -15.41 0.42
N ILE A 378 6.14 -14.53 -0.54
CA ILE A 378 5.72 -13.14 -0.24
C ILE A 378 4.45 -13.15 0.60
N LEU A 379 3.42 -13.89 0.19
CA LEU A 379 2.19 -14.02 0.97
C LEU A 379 2.48 -14.59 2.37
N TRP A 380 3.28 -15.65 2.43
CA TRP A 380 3.60 -16.39 3.63
C TRP A 380 4.26 -15.51 4.69
N ILE A 381 5.27 -14.73 4.31
CA ILE A 381 5.96 -13.87 5.28
C ILE A 381 5.08 -12.70 5.73
N ASN A 382 4.23 -12.16 4.85
CA ASN A 382 3.29 -11.11 5.23
C ASN A 382 2.29 -11.59 6.29
N GLN A 383 1.83 -12.84 6.22
CA GLN A 383 0.89 -13.41 7.19
C GLN A 383 1.46 -13.53 8.62
N PHE A 384 2.77 -13.42 8.84
CA PHE A 384 3.35 -13.60 10.18
C PHE A 384 2.94 -12.49 11.14
N GLN A 385 2.98 -11.24 10.68
CA GLN A 385 2.62 -10.10 11.54
C GLN A 385 1.11 -9.99 11.75
N ASP A 386 0.31 -10.51 10.81
CA ASP A 386 -1.15 -10.49 10.89
C ASP A 386 -1.70 -11.74 11.59
N ALA A 387 -0.90 -12.79 11.81
CA ALA A 387 -1.36 -14.07 12.36
C ALA A 387 -2.17 -13.95 13.67
N PRO A 388 -1.82 -13.09 14.66
CA PRO A 388 -2.65 -12.92 15.85
C PRO A 388 -4.04 -12.36 15.54
N ALA A 389 -4.13 -11.33 14.70
CA ALA A 389 -5.40 -10.70 14.30
C ALA A 389 -6.22 -11.63 13.39
N ASP A 390 -5.57 -12.29 12.43
CA ASP A 390 -6.17 -13.29 11.55
C ASP A 390 -6.78 -14.45 12.35
N ALA A 391 -6.06 -14.97 13.34
CA ALA A 391 -6.55 -16.02 14.22
C ALA A 391 -7.81 -15.58 14.99
N ALA A 392 -7.80 -14.36 15.54
CA ALA A 392 -8.93 -13.78 16.26
C ALA A 392 -10.16 -13.57 15.35
N ALA A 393 -9.95 -13.20 14.08
CA ALA A 393 -11.01 -13.06 13.07
C ALA A 393 -11.47 -14.39 12.45
N GLY A 394 -10.90 -15.52 12.88
CA GLY A 394 -11.23 -16.85 12.34
C GLY A 394 -10.63 -17.14 10.95
N LYS A 395 -9.66 -16.34 10.51
CA LYS A 395 -8.93 -16.51 9.24
C LYS A 395 -7.83 -17.56 9.43
N ARG A 396 -8.12 -18.81 9.03
CA ARG A 396 -7.25 -19.98 9.26
C ARG A 396 -6.25 -20.20 8.12
N THR A 397 -5.37 -19.21 7.89
CA THR A 397 -4.22 -19.31 6.96
C THR A 397 -3.30 -20.47 7.36
N TRP A 398 -2.42 -20.93 6.46
CA TRP A 398 -1.45 -21.96 6.80
C TRP A 398 -0.48 -21.48 7.89
N VAL A 399 -0.14 -20.18 7.90
CA VAL A 399 0.67 -19.59 8.97
C VAL A 399 -0.05 -19.67 10.31
N VAL A 400 -1.32 -19.26 10.39
CA VAL A 400 -2.13 -19.39 11.62
C VAL A 400 -2.21 -20.84 12.08
N ARG A 401 -2.57 -21.76 11.19
CA ARG A 401 -2.70 -23.20 11.51
C ARG A 401 -1.41 -23.82 12.05
N LEU A 402 -0.27 -23.38 11.53
CA LEU A 402 1.04 -23.88 11.98
C LEU A 402 1.54 -23.16 13.23
N ALA A 403 1.16 -21.90 13.44
CA ALA A 403 1.64 -21.08 14.54
C ALA A 403 0.82 -21.25 15.83
N GLU A 404 -0.48 -21.48 15.71
CA GLU A 404 -1.40 -21.59 16.85
C GLU A 404 -1.06 -22.82 17.70
N THR A 405 -0.97 -22.60 19.01
CA THR A 405 -0.68 -23.64 20.01
C THR A 405 -1.94 -24.00 20.80
N ALA A 406 -1.93 -25.15 21.48
CA ALA A 406 -3.08 -25.62 22.27
C ALA A 406 -3.51 -24.64 23.39
N GLY A 407 -2.61 -23.74 23.81
CA GLY A 407 -2.91 -22.69 24.80
C GLY A 407 -3.35 -21.35 24.22
N GLY A 408 -3.57 -21.25 22.90
CA GLY A 408 -3.98 -20.01 22.22
C GLY A 408 -2.84 -19.00 21.96
N ASP A 409 -1.58 -19.31 22.31
CA ASP A 409 -0.42 -18.50 21.93
C ASP A 409 0.08 -18.84 20.51
N ILE A 410 0.85 -17.92 19.92
CA ILE A 410 1.36 -18.00 18.55
C ILE A 410 2.87 -18.30 18.56
N ASP A 411 3.28 -19.46 18.01
CA ASP A 411 4.67 -19.89 17.83
C ASP A 411 5.07 -20.00 16.35
N PHE A 412 5.87 -19.05 15.89
CA PHE A 412 6.29 -18.98 14.49
C PHE A 412 7.36 -19.99 14.05
N ARG A 413 7.84 -20.90 14.92
CA ARG A 413 8.86 -21.90 14.53
C ARG A 413 8.42 -22.84 13.41
N ARG A 414 7.19 -23.34 13.48
CA ARG A 414 6.62 -24.27 12.47
C ARG A 414 6.39 -23.56 11.12
N PRO A 415 5.67 -22.43 11.04
CA PRO A 415 5.50 -21.75 9.76
C PRO A 415 6.81 -21.21 9.20
N PHE A 416 7.79 -20.83 10.03
CA PHE A 416 9.08 -20.38 9.53
C PHE A 416 9.93 -21.52 8.96
N ARG A 417 9.86 -22.74 9.53
CA ARG A 417 10.51 -23.92 8.91
C ARG A 417 9.88 -24.25 7.55
N ALA A 418 8.55 -24.12 7.44
CA ALA A 418 7.86 -24.29 6.15
C ALA A 418 8.29 -23.22 5.14
N TYR A 419 8.42 -21.96 5.57
CA TYR A 419 8.97 -20.87 4.75
C TYR A 419 10.37 -21.23 4.21
N LEU A 420 11.29 -21.70 5.06
CA LEU A 420 12.64 -22.09 4.64
C LEU A 420 12.63 -23.28 3.67
N ALA A 421 11.74 -24.26 3.88
CA ALA A 421 11.61 -25.41 2.99
C ALA A 421 11.07 -25.01 1.61
N LEU A 422 10.09 -24.11 1.57
CA LEU A 422 9.55 -23.55 0.32
C LEU A 422 10.59 -22.71 -0.41
N ASP A 423 11.38 -21.89 0.29
CA ASP A 423 12.48 -21.11 -0.30
C ASP A 423 13.52 -22.04 -0.94
N ALA A 424 13.96 -23.08 -0.23
CA ALA A 424 14.85 -24.10 -0.77
C ALA A 424 14.24 -24.83 -1.98
N ALA A 425 12.95 -25.15 -1.93
CA ALA A 425 12.23 -25.78 -3.04
C ALA A 425 12.16 -24.86 -4.28
N GLY A 426 11.94 -23.55 -4.09
CA GLY A 426 11.93 -22.57 -5.18
C GLY A 426 13.26 -22.54 -5.94
N PHE A 427 14.38 -22.45 -5.22
CA PHE A 427 15.71 -22.55 -5.84
C PHE A 427 16.00 -23.94 -6.41
N GLY A 428 15.53 -25.00 -5.77
CA GLY A 428 15.61 -26.37 -6.29
C GLY A 428 14.90 -26.53 -7.63
N LEU A 429 13.72 -25.92 -7.80
CA LEU A 429 13.00 -25.89 -9.08
C LEU A 429 13.78 -25.13 -10.15
N ILE A 430 14.41 -24.00 -9.81
CA ILE A 430 15.28 -23.27 -10.76
C ILE A 430 16.46 -24.14 -11.21
N ALA A 431 17.13 -24.82 -10.29
CA ALA A 431 18.23 -25.73 -10.61
C ALA A 431 17.75 -26.88 -11.51
N LEU A 432 16.58 -27.45 -11.21
CA LEU A 432 15.95 -28.48 -12.02
C LEU A 432 15.64 -27.98 -13.44
N LEU A 433 15.09 -26.76 -13.60
CA LEU A 433 14.87 -26.16 -14.91
C LEU A 433 16.17 -26.00 -15.70
N GLY A 434 17.25 -25.57 -15.06
CA GLY A 434 18.56 -25.47 -15.69
C GLY A 434 19.10 -26.83 -16.15
N LEU A 435 18.90 -27.88 -15.34
CA LEU A 435 19.27 -29.25 -15.69
C LEU A 435 18.41 -29.80 -16.85
N ILE A 436 17.09 -29.58 -16.81
CA ILE A 436 16.18 -29.95 -17.91
C ILE A 436 16.61 -29.23 -19.19
N GLY A 437 16.85 -27.92 -19.15
CA GLY A 437 17.25 -27.16 -20.34
C GLY A 437 18.65 -27.50 -20.87
N ARG A 438 19.51 -28.10 -20.05
CA ARG A 438 20.78 -28.67 -20.49
C ARG A 438 20.61 -30.04 -21.15
N ALA A 439 19.67 -30.85 -20.67
CA ALA A 439 19.38 -32.18 -21.22
C ALA A 439 18.51 -32.12 -22.48
N ASP A 440 17.47 -31.29 -22.45
CA ASP A 440 16.53 -31.06 -23.54
C ASP A 440 16.21 -29.55 -23.68
N PRO A 441 16.91 -28.85 -24.60
CA PRO A 441 16.67 -27.44 -24.89
C PRO A 441 15.30 -27.12 -25.49
N ALA A 442 14.43 -28.10 -25.76
CA ALA A 442 13.05 -27.86 -26.19
C ALA A 442 12.11 -27.63 -24.99
N LEU A 443 12.45 -28.15 -23.80
CA LEU A 443 11.57 -28.13 -22.63
C LEU A 443 11.91 -27.01 -21.63
N ALA A 444 13.16 -26.56 -21.60
CA ALA A 444 13.60 -25.45 -20.75
C ALA A 444 14.92 -24.85 -21.30
N THR A 445 15.51 -23.92 -20.55
CA THR A 445 16.77 -23.24 -20.90
C THR A 445 17.85 -23.51 -19.86
N ARG A 446 19.07 -23.86 -20.31
CA ARG A 446 20.25 -23.96 -19.43
C ARG A 446 20.58 -22.63 -18.74
N TYR A 447 20.17 -21.50 -19.31
CA TYR A 447 20.38 -20.19 -18.69
C TYR A 447 19.51 -19.98 -17.44
N ALA A 448 18.57 -20.88 -17.14
CA ALA A 448 17.78 -20.83 -15.90
C ALA A 448 18.67 -20.82 -14.63
N PHE A 449 19.89 -21.38 -14.69
CA PHE A 449 20.85 -21.27 -13.59
C PHE A 449 21.20 -19.83 -13.20
N LEU A 450 21.06 -18.85 -14.11
CA LEU A 450 21.23 -17.43 -13.77
C LEU A 450 20.27 -16.99 -12.67
N ALA A 451 19.06 -17.55 -12.61
CA ALA A 451 18.09 -17.22 -11.57
C ALA A 451 18.44 -17.80 -10.19
N LEU A 452 19.56 -18.52 -10.04
CA LEU A 452 20.12 -18.87 -8.72
C LEU A 452 20.93 -17.73 -8.09
N LEU A 453 21.30 -16.69 -8.86
CA LEU A 453 22.09 -15.56 -8.36
C LEU A 453 21.52 -14.87 -7.11
N PRO A 454 20.18 -14.76 -6.91
CA PRO A 454 19.61 -14.17 -5.70
C PRO A 454 19.68 -15.05 -4.44
N LEU A 455 20.21 -16.28 -4.51
CA LEU A 455 20.30 -17.19 -3.36
C LEU A 455 21.00 -16.58 -2.12
N PRO A 456 22.13 -15.84 -2.22
CA PRO A 456 22.74 -15.20 -1.06
C PRO A 456 21.81 -14.22 -0.36
N LEU A 457 20.97 -13.51 -1.13
CA LEU A 457 19.97 -12.59 -0.60
C LEU A 457 18.87 -13.34 0.16
N ALA A 458 18.40 -14.47 -0.37
CA ALA A 458 17.46 -15.35 0.32
C ALA A 458 18.03 -15.90 1.65
N LEU A 459 19.32 -16.25 1.68
CA LEU A 459 20.00 -16.66 2.91
C LEU A 459 20.08 -15.53 3.94
N VAL A 460 20.18 -14.26 3.51
CA VAL A 460 20.09 -13.10 4.42
C VAL A 460 18.68 -12.99 5.03
N ALA A 461 17.62 -13.15 4.23
CA ALA A 461 16.25 -13.20 4.75
C ALA A 461 16.07 -14.36 5.74
N ALA A 462 16.54 -15.55 5.41
CA ALA A 462 16.49 -16.72 6.29
C ALA A 462 17.17 -16.47 7.65
N ARG A 463 18.35 -15.85 7.65
CA ARG A 463 19.08 -15.48 8.88
C ARG A 463 18.33 -14.44 9.71
N LYS A 464 17.86 -13.35 9.08
CA LYS A 464 17.10 -12.29 9.76
C LYS A 464 15.78 -12.82 10.33
N GLY A 465 15.03 -13.60 9.55
CA GLY A 465 13.79 -14.23 10.00
C GLY A 465 14.03 -15.23 11.15
N SER A 466 15.12 -16.00 11.12
CA SER A 466 15.47 -16.91 12.22
C SER A 466 15.76 -16.17 13.53
N LEU A 467 16.39 -14.99 13.46
CA LEU A 467 16.61 -14.13 14.62
C LEU A 467 15.29 -13.55 15.13
N TRP A 468 14.43 -13.10 14.23
CA TRP A 468 13.10 -12.59 14.55
C TRP A 468 12.24 -13.64 15.29
N VAL A 469 12.17 -14.88 14.79
CA VAL A 469 11.43 -15.98 15.43
C VAL A 469 11.98 -16.29 16.82
N ARG A 470 13.30 -16.19 17.03
CA ARG A 470 13.91 -16.36 18.35
C ARG A 470 13.49 -15.26 19.32
N ARG A 471 13.49 -14.00 18.88
CA ARG A 471 13.09 -12.84 19.70
C ARG A 471 11.61 -12.87 20.07
N TRP A 472 10.73 -13.26 19.14
CA TRP A 472 9.29 -13.41 19.39
C TRP A 472 8.99 -14.28 20.63
N ARG A 473 9.80 -15.31 20.84
CA ARG A 473 9.68 -16.23 21.97
C ARG A 473 10.38 -15.73 23.23
N ALA A 474 11.52 -15.06 23.08
CA ALA A 474 12.37 -14.67 24.20
C ALA A 474 11.87 -13.41 24.93
N ALA A 475 11.14 -12.52 24.26
CA ALA A 475 10.73 -11.24 24.82
C ALA A 475 9.25 -10.91 24.51
N PRO A 476 8.28 -11.48 25.26
CA PRO A 476 6.85 -11.19 25.07
C PRO A 476 6.53 -9.69 25.17
N GLY A 477 7.21 -8.94 26.04
CA GLY A 477 7.05 -7.49 26.19
C GLY A 477 7.53 -6.65 25.00
N GLU A 478 8.27 -7.24 24.06
CA GLU A 478 8.76 -6.55 22.85
C GLU A 478 7.93 -6.87 21.60
N ARG A 479 6.91 -7.74 21.69
CA ARG A 479 6.14 -8.23 20.54
C ARG A 479 5.52 -7.10 19.70
N ALA A 480 5.15 -5.98 20.30
CA ALA A 480 4.63 -4.81 19.58
C ALA A 480 5.62 -4.18 18.59
N ARG A 481 6.94 -4.32 18.81
CA ARG A 481 8.00 -3.76 17.94
C ARG A 481 8.44 -4.74 16.85
N LEU A 482 8.29 -6.04 17.09
CA LEU A 482 8.76 -7.08 16.19
C LEU A 482 8.18 -7.02 14.76
N PRO A 483 6.91 -6.66 14.52
CA PRO A 483 6.40 -6.45 13.16
C PRO A 483 7.24 -5.48 12.31
N PHE A 484 7.79 -4.42 12.92
CA PHE A 484 8.65 -3.47 12.21
C PHE A 484 10.02 -4.05 11.85
N GLU A 485 10.52 -5.00 12.65
CA GLU A 485 11.77 -5.70 12.34
C GLU A 485 11.60 -6.72 11.20
N LEU A 486 10.38 -7.25 11.03
CA LEU A 486 10.04 -8.20 9.96
C LEU A 486 10.01 -7.52 8.58
N LEU A 487 9.83 -6.20 8.51
CA LEU A 487 9.86 -5.41 7.28
C LEU A 487 11.09 -5.70 6.41
N GLY A 488 12.24 -5.86 7.06
CA GLY A 488 13.48 -6.21 6.35
C GLY A 488 13.42 -7.58 5.69
N VAL A 489 12.74 -8.56 6.30
CA VAL A 489 12.54 -9.90 5.72
C VAL A 489 11.52 -9.82 4.58
N ASN A 490 10.42 -9.09 4.74
CA ASN A 490 9.42 -8.87 3.69
C ASN A 490 10.05 -8.25 2.44
N ALA A 491 10.78 -7.15 2.61
CA ALA A 491 11.43 -6.43 1.52
C ALA A 491 12.46 -7.32 0.78
N ILE A 492 13.25 -8.09 1.53
CA ILE A 492 14.21 -9.02 0.92
C ILE A 492 13.47 -10.15 0.16
N THR A 493 12.41 -10.71 0.71
CA THR A 493 11.61 -11.77 0.08
C THR A 493 11.01 -11.30 -1.25
N ILE A 494 10.45 -10.08 -1.27
CA ILE A 494 9.97 -9.44 -2.50
C ILE A 494 11.11 -9.22 -3.50
N GLY A 495 12.28 -8.78 -3.02
CA GLY A 495 13.48 -8.61 -3.84
C GLY A 495 13.97 -9.92 -4.47
N VAL A 496 13.94 -11.03 -3.72
CA VAL A 496 14.27 -12.37 -4.23
C VAL A 496 13.30 -12.79 -5.33
N HIS A 497 11.99 -12.65 -5.11
CA HIS A 497 10.98 -12.93 -6.13
C HIS A 497 11.21 -12.11 -7.40
N LEU A 498 11.39 -10.79 -7.26
CA LEU A 498 11.62 -9.89 -8.38
C LEU A 498 12.87 -10.28 -9.17
N ALA A 499 14.00 -10.48 -8.47
CA ALA A 499 15.27 -10.81 -9.11
C ALA A 499 15.24 -12.19 -9.79
N THR A 500 14.72 -13.23 -9.10
CA THR A 500 14.63 -14.58 -9.67
C THR A 500 13.71 -14.61 -10.90
N GLY A 501 12.55 -13.96 -10.84
CA GLY A 501 11.62 -13.90 -11.95
C GLY A 501 12.14 -13.12 -13.17
N LEU A 502 12.81 -11.98 -12.95
CA LEU A 502 13.47 -11.23 -14.04
C LEU A 502 14.62 -12.02 -14.68
N LEU A 503 15.41 -12.72 -13.88
CA LEU A 503 16.50 -13.57 -14.38
C LEU A 503 15.97 -14.80 -15.11
N LEU A 504 14.85 -15.37 -14.69
CA LEU A 504 14.17 -16.44 -15.44
C LEU A 504 13.63 -15.92 -16.78
N ALA A 505 13.00 -14.74 -16.80
CA ALA A 505 12.56 -14.13 -18.05
C ALA A 505 13.75 -13.88 -19.00
N LEU A 506 14.84 -13.31 -18.49
CA LEU A 506 16.08 -13.13 -19.24
C LEU A 506 16.66 -14.46 -19.76
N ALA A 507 16.63 -15.52 -18.95
CA ALA A 507 17.13 -16.84 -19.35
C ALA A 507 16.38 -17.42 -20.56
N TYR A 508 15.07 -17.22 -20.65
CA TYR A 508 14.28 -17.63 -21.81
C TYR A 508 14.53 -16.73 -23.02
N LEU A 509 14.73 -15.42 -22.81
CA LEU A 509 15.10 -14.48 -23.87
C LEU A 509 16.50 -14.74 -24.45
N LEU A 510 17.45 -15.25 -23.66
CA LEU A 510 18.79 -15.62 -24.13
C LEU A 510 18.82 -16.96 -24.90
N ALA A 511 17.79 -17.79 -24.71
CA ALA A 511 17.72 -19.12 -25.30
C ALA A 511 16.94 -19.18 -26.62
N GLY A 512 16.09 -18.19 -26.87
CA GLY A 512 15.41 -17.99 -28.16
C GLY A 512 16.12 -16.91 -28.96
#